data_AF-A0A6N2EB74-F1
#
_entry.id   AF-A0A6N2EB74-F1
#
_cell.length_a   1.000
_cell.length_b   1.000
_cell.length_c   1.000
_cell.angle_alpha   90.00
_cell.angle_beta   90.00
_cell.angle_gamma   90.00
#
_symmetry.space_group_name_H-M   'P 1'
#
loop_
_entity.id
_entity.type
_entity.pdbx_description
1 polymer ?
#
loop_
_entity_poly.entity_id
_entity_poly.type
_entity_poly.pdbx_seq_one_letter_code
_entity_poly.pdbx_strand_id
1 'polypeptide(L)'
;MSDTYIGGPVARTALQAMYAASRKLGREGVLAVVNSLTQPALPGSFRAATVKYLVEGRSDNAEHILASLREQEYTELGDDMISLAEKLRREGKLEGEADGLKKGKAEGLAEALIRQLQRKFELSASDLEHIRTVRDVTKLQAGLDEIIEPGATRESVLEKLHS
;
A
#
# COMPACT_ATOMS: atom_id res chain seq x y z
N MET A 1 1.34 -38.62 -22.84
CA MET A 1 0.89 -37.33 -22.29
C MET A 1 -0.62 -37.43 -22.20
N SER A 2 -1.17 -37.54 -20.99
CA SER A 2 -2.57 -37.93 -20.76
C SER A 2 -3.54 -36.80 -21.08
N ASP A 3 -4.73 -37.17 -21.55
CA ASP A 3 -5.92 -36.32 -21.85
C ASP A 3 -6.43 -35.45 -20.69
N THR A 4 -5.68 -35.37 -19.58
CA THR A 4 -6.06 -34.66 -18.36
C THR A 4 -5.91 -33.13 -18.48
N TYR A 5 -5.21 -32.64 -19.51
CA TYR A 5 -4.76 -31.24 -19.59
C TYR A 5 -5.58 -30.34 -20.53
N ILE A 6 -6.37 -30.88 -21.47
CA ILE A 6 -7.16 -30.08 -22.41
C ILE A 6 -8.63 -30.16 -22.00
N GLY A 7 -9.20 -29.05 -21.50
CA GLY A 7 -10.59 -28.97 -21.02
C GLY A 7 -10.83 -29.47 -19.58
N GLY A 8 -9.80 -30.05 -18.95
CA GLY A 8 -9.85 -30.53 -17.57
C GLY A 8 -9.95 -29.42 -16.51
N PRO A 9 -10.18 -29.79 -15.23
CA PRO A 9 -10.26 -28.83 -14.11
C PRO A 9 -9.03 -27.92 -14.02
N VAL A 10 -7.83 -28.46 -14.25
CA VAL A 10 -6.56 -27.70 -14.23
C VAL A 10 -6.55 -26.56 -15.24
N ALA A 11 -6.90 -26.82 -16.50
CA ALA A 11 -6.90 -25.80 -17.55
C ALA A 11 -7.94 -24.70 -17.29
N ARG A 12 -9.12 -25.07 -16.81
CA ARG A 12 -10.18 -24.12 -16.45
C ARG A 12 -9.76 -23.23 -15.29
N THR A 13 -9.23 -23.81 -14.21
CA THR A 13 -8.75 -23.06 -13.05
C THR A 13 -7.56 -22.17 -13.41
N ALA A 14 -6.63 -22.63 -14.27
CA ALA A 14 -5.52 -21.82 -14.74
C ALA A 14 -5.99 -20.59 -15.52
N LEU A 15 -6.93 -20.76 -16.46
CA LEU A 15 -7.50 -19.65 -17.22
C LEU A 15 -8.24 -18.66 -16.31
N GLN A 16 -9.00 -19.16 -15.34
CA GLN A 16 -9.66 -18.32 -14.35
C GLN A 16 -8.65 -17.56 -13.49
N ALA A 17 -7.56 -18.19 -13.06
CA ALA A 17 -6.50 -17.54 -12.30
C ALA A 17 -5.78 -16.45 -13.12
N MET A 18 -5.47 -16.73 -14.39
CA MET A 18 -4.90 -15.74 -15.31
C MET A 18 -5.85 -14.56 -15.53
N TYR A 19 -7.15 -14.85 -15.71
CA TYR A 19 -8.17 -13.82 -15.86
C TYR A 19 -8.32 -12.98 -14.57
N ALA A 20 -8.23 -13.62 -13.40
CA ALA A 20 -8.25 -12.97 -12.10
C ALA A 20 -7.03 -12.08 -11.87
N ALA A 21 -5.83 -12.55 -12.24
CA ALA A 21 -4.59 -11.78 -12.18
C ALA A 21 -4.58 -10.59 -13.16
N SER A 22 -5.23 -10.72 -14.32
CA SER A 22 -5.34 -9.64 -15.33
C SER A 22 -6.23 -8.45 -14.93
N ARG A 23 -6.67 -8.37 -13.65
CA ARG A 23 -7.58 -7.35 -13.09
C ARG A 23 -8.96 -7.26 -13.74
N LYS A 24 -9.31 -8.21 -14.61
CA LYS A 24 -10.64 -8.30 -15.23
C LYS A 24 -11.70 -8.89 -14.29
N LEU A 25 -11.28 -9.46 -13.16
CA LEU A 25 -12.16 -9.88 -12.07
C LEU A 25 -11.96 -9.01 -10.84
N GLY A 26 -13.08 -8.60 -10.23
CA GLY A 26 -13.10 -8.03 -8.88
C GLY A 26 -12.77 -9.07 -7.81
N ARG A 27 -12.75 -8.62 -6.55
CA ARG A 27 -12.41 -9.44 -5.37
C ARG A 27 -13.19 -10.76 -5.31
N GLU A 28 -14.50 -10.72 -5.54
CA GLU A 28 -15.35 -11.92 -5.51
C GLU A 28 -14.93 -12.97 -6.55
N GLY A 29 -14.52 -12.52 -7.73
CA GLY A 29 -14.02 -13.42 -8.78
C GLY A 29 -12.71 -14.07 -8.39
N VAL A 30 -11.79 -13.33 -7.75
CA VAL A 30 -10.53 -13.88 -7.24
C VAL A 30 -10.79 -14.92 -6.15
N LEU A 31 -11.68 -14.64 -5.20
CA LEU A 31 -12.06 -15.59 -4.15
C LEU A 31 -12.76 -16.83 -4.70
N ALA A 32 -13.58 -16.69 -5.75
CA ALA A 32 -14.18 -17.84 -6.43
C ALA A 32 -13.11 -18.76 -7.05
N VAL A 33 -12.02 -18.21 -7.59
CA VAL A 33 -10.89 -19.02 -8.07
C VAL A 33 -10.22 -19.74 -6.91
N VAL A 34 -9.95 -19.04 -5.80
CA VAL A 34 -9.34 -19.65 -4.60
C VAL A 34 -10.21 -20.81 -4.08
N ASN A 35 -11.52 -20.61 -3.98
CA ASN A 35 -12.46 -21.65 -3.55
C ASN A 35 -12.42 -22.87 -4.49
N SER A 36 -12.25 -22.65 -5.80
CA SER A 36 -12.14 -23.74 -6.77
C SER A 36 -10.90 -24.62 -6.56
N LEU A 37 -9.85 -24.12 -5.88
CA LEU A 37 -8.64 -24.88 -5.60
C LEU A 37 -8.88 -26.02 -4.62
N THR A 38 -9.92 -25.96 -3.78
CA THR A 38 -10.27 -27.07 -2.88
C THR A 38 -10.75 -28.34 -3.58
N GLN A 39 -10.96 -28.30 -4.90
CA GLN A 39 -11.41 -29.47 -5.67
C GLN A 39 -10.39 -30.62 -5.60
N PRO A 40 -10.82 -31.87 -5.28
CA PRO A 40 -9.93 -33.03 -5.16
C PRO A 40 -9.19 -33.38 -6.47
N ALA A 41 -9.75 -32.99 -7.61
CA ALA A 41 -9.21 -33.29 -8.94
C ALA A 41 -7.98 -32.45 -9.31
N LEU A 42 -7.60 -31.47 -8.49
CA LEU A 42 -6.46 -30.59 -8.75
C LEU A 42 -5.20 -31.10 -8.01
N PRO A 43 -4.05 -31.23 -8.70
CA PRO A 43 -2.79 -31.58 -8.05
C PRO A 43 -2.34 -30.52 -7.03
N GLY A 44 -1.81 -30.92 -5.88
CA GLY A 44 -1.44 -29.95 -4.85
C GLY A 44 -0.34 -28.96 -5.25
N SER A 45 0.61 -29.39 -6.08
CA SER A 45 1.61 -28.50 -6.67
C SER A 45 1.00 -27.43 -7.57
N PHE A 46 -0.05 -27.76 -8.32
CA PHE A 46 -0.78 -26.80 -9.15
C PHE A 46 -1.55 -25.79 -8.29
N ARG A 47 -2.15 -26.27 -7.21
CA ARG A 47 -2.89 -25.41 -6.28
C ARG A 47 -1.97 -24.41 -5.59
N ALA A 48 -0.83 -24.88 -5.07
CA ALA A 48 0.18 -24.02 -4.45
C ALA A 48 0.73 -22.97 -5.43
N ALA A 49 1.07 -23.38 -6.67
CA ALA A 49 1.53 -22.46 -7.70
C ALA A 49 0.47 -21.41 -8.08
N THR A 50 -0.80 -21.81 -8.14
CA THR A 50 -1.91 -20.90 -8.47
C THR A 50 -2.14 -19.87 -7.37
N VAL A 51 -2.10 -20.27 -6.10
CA VAL A 51 -2.20 -19.32 -4.98
C VAL A 51 -1.04 -18.32 -5.02
N LYS A 52 0.19 -18.81 -5.18
CA LYS A 52 1.36 -17.93 -5.27
C LYS A 52 1.20 -16.91 -6.41
N TYR A 53 0.80 -17.38 -7.59
CA TYR A 53 0.54 -16.52 -8.74
C TYR A 53 -0.53 -15.46 -8.47
N LEU A 54 -1.64 -15.83 -7.81
CA LEU A 54 -2.70 -14.90 -7.47
C LEU A 54 -2.26 -13.87 -6.43
N VAL A 55 -1.53 -14.28 -5.39
CA VAL A 55 -1.01 -13.39 -4.35
C VAL A 55 0.01 -12.40 -4.93
N GLU A 56 0.91 -12.85 -5.79
CA GLU A 56 1.91 -12.00 -6.44
C GLU A 56 1.29 -11.08 -7.51
N GLY A 57 0.32 -11.57 -8.28
CA GLY A 57 -0.37 -10.79 -9.33
C GLY A 57 -1.47 -9.85 -8.80
N ARG A 58 -2.00 -10.12 -7.60
CA ARG A 58 -3.08 -9.36 -6.94
C ARG A 58 -2.71 -9.07 -5.48
N SER A 59 -1.62 -8.31 -5.27
CA SER A 59 -1.22 -7.83 -3.95
C SER A 59 -2.36 -7.08 -3.23
N ASP A 60 -3.26 -6.42 -3.99
CA ASP A 60 -4.48 -5.77 -3.52
C ASP A 60 -5.47 -6.72 -2.82
N ASN A 61 -5.41 -8.02 -3.09
CA ASN A 61 -6.27 -9.04 -2.46
C ASN A 61 -5.50 -10.09 -1.68
N ALA A 62 -4.18 -9.96 -1.56
CA ALA A 62 -3.31 -10.99 -0.99
C ALA A 62 -3.76 -11.42 0.42
N GLU A 63 -4.09 -10.44 1.29
CA GLU A 63 -4.57 -10.74 2.65
C GLU A 63 -5.89 -11.52 2.64
N HIS A 64 -6.83 -11.16 1.76
CA HIS A 64 -8.11 -11.85 1.65
C HIS A 64 -7.96 -13.26 1.08
N ILE A 65 -7.07 -13.45 0.10
CA ILE A 65 -6.74 -14.76 -0.45
C ILE A 65 -6.18 -15.66 0.67
N LEU A 66 -5.21 -15.16 1.44
CA LEU A 66 -4.59 -15.90 2.54
C LEU A 66 -5.60 -16.19 3.67
N ALA A 67 -6.48 -15.24 3.99
CA ALA A 67 -7.54 -15.44 4.97
C ALA A 67 -8.52 -16.54 4.56
N SER A 68 -9.00 -16.52 3.30
CA SER A 68 -9.91 -17.55 2.79
C SER A 68 -9.26 -18.93 2.73
N LEU A 69 -7.97 -19.02 2.39
CA LEU A 69 -7.23 -20.28 2.44
C LEU A 69 -7.10 -20.82 3.87
N ARG A 70 -6.89 -19.94 4.84
CA ARG A 70 -6.81 -20.31 6.26
C ARG A 70 -8.16 -20.80 6.80
N GLU A 71 -9.26 -20.12 6.45
CA GLU A 71 -10.62 -20.53 6.83
C GLU A 71 -11.00 -21.90 6.25
N GLN A 72 -10.44 -22.25 5.10
CA GLN A 72 -10.68 -23.54 4.43
C GLN A 72 -9.71 -24.64 4.86
N GLU A 73 -8.90 -24.39 5.90
CA GLU A 73 -7.87 -25.32 6.39
C GLU A 73 -6.98 -25.86 5.27
N TYR A 74 -6.62 -24.99 4.33
CA TYR A 74 -5.85 -25.38 3.16
C TYR A 74 -4.40 -25.70 3.57
N THR A 75 -4.12 -26.97 3.85
CA THR A 75 -2.87 -27.43 4.47
C THR A 75 -1.72 -27.64 3.49
N GLU A 76 -1.98 -27.78 2.18
CA GLU A 76 -0.93 -28.07 1.19
C GLU A 76 0.07 -26.92 0.99
N LEU A 77 -0.30 -25.72 1.41
CA LEU A 77 0.57 -24.54 1.36
C LEU A 77 1.35 -24.31 2.66
N GLY A 78 1.06 -25.04 3.74
CA GLY A 78 1.74 -24.99 5.05
C GLY A 78 2.71 -23.83 5.29
N ASP A 79 4.00 -24.13 5.25
CA ASP A 79 5.10 -23.19 5.53
C ASP A 79 5.21 -22.06 4.48
N ASP A 80 4.87 -22.33 3.21
CA ASP A 80 4.87 -21.33 2.14
C ASP A 80 3.83 -20.22 2.40
N MET A 81 2.66 -20.58 2.96
CA MET A 81 1.62 -19.63 3.34
C MET A 81 2.06 -18.73 4.50
N ILE A 82 2.76 -19.28 5.49
CA ILE A 82 3.32 -18.51 6.60
C ILE A 82 4.38 -17.52 6.07
N SER A 83 5.28 -17.99 5.22
CA SER A 83 6.33 -17.16 4.61
C SER A 83 5.75 -16.01 3.79
N LEU A 84 4.73 -16.28 2.97
CA LEU A 84 4.02 -15.26 2.18
C LEU A 84 3.35 -14.21 3.08
N ALA A 85 2.66 -14.65 4.14
CA ALA A 85 2.02 -13.75 5.09
C ALA A 85 3.03 -12.86 5.83
N GLU A 86 4.16 -13.42 6.25
CA GLU A 86 5.25 -12.66 6.89
C GLU A 86 5.86 -11.63 5.95
N LYS A 87 6.07 -12.00 4.69
CA LYS A 87 6.58 -11.10 3.66
C LYS A 87 5.66 -9.89 3.49
N LEU A 88 4.35 -10.11 3.32
CA LEU A 88 3.36 -9.05 3.16
C LEU A 88 3.29 -8.12 4.38
N ARG A 89 3.30 -8.70 5.59
CA ARG A 89 3.33 -7.88 6.83
C ARG A 89 4.57 -7.01 6.92
N ARG A 90 5.73 -7.54 6.50
CA ARG A 90 6.99 -6.78 6.51
C ARG A 90 6.95 -5.64 5.50
N GLU A 91 6.49 -5.91 4.29
CA GLU A 91 6.32 -4.90 3.24
C GLU A 91 5.36 -3.79 3.69
N GLY A 92 4.17 -4.16 4.18
CA GLY A 92 3.19 -3.18 4.69
C GLY A 92 3.70 -2.37 5.88
N LYS A 93 4.48 -2.98 6.79
CA LYS A 93 5.12 -2.27 7.90
C LYS A 93 6.15 -1.25 7.39
N LEU A 94 7.01 -1.63 6.45
CA LEU A 94 8.02 -0.73 5.89
C LEU A 94 7.39 0.46 5.15
N GLU A 95 6.36 0.21 4.35
CA GLU A 95 5.60 1.26 3.67
C GLU A 95 4.93 2.20 4.68
N GLY A 96 4.27 1.62 5.70
CA GLY A 96 3.62 2.39 6.77
C GLY A 96 4.60 3.24 7.59
N GLU A 97 5.78 2.71 7.91
CA GLU A 97 6.85 3.45 8.60
C GLU A 97 7.39 4.59 7.73
N ALA A 98 7.62 4.34 6.43
CA ALA A 98 8.10 5.36 5.51
C ALA A 98 7.09 6.51 5.32
N ASP A 99 5.80 6.18 5.15
CA ASP A 99 4.73 7.17 5.03
C ASP A 99 4.50 7.91 6.35
N GLY A 100 4.54 7.20 7.47
CA GLY A 100 4.44 7.79 8.81
C GLY A 100 5.56 8.79 9.08
N LEU A 101 6.81 8.43 8.74
CA LEU A 101 7.96 9.32 8.90
C LEU A 101 7.85 10.58 8.02
N LYS A 102 7.41 10.44 6.77
CA LYS A 102 7.20 11.59 5.88
C LYS A 102 6.11 12.52 6.40
N LYS A 103 4.95 11.98 6.80
CA LYS A 103 3.83 12.76 7.35
C LYS A 103 4.24 13.46 8.66
N GLY A 104 4.85 12.73 9.59
CA GLY A 104 5.30 13.28 10.87
C GLY A 104 6.38 14.36 10.69
N LYS A 105 7.30 14.19 9.75
CA LYS A 105 8.30 15.21 9.44
C LYS A 105 7.66 16.48 8.88
N ALA A 106 6.70 16.36 7.95
CA ALA A 106 5.99 17.52 7.41
C ALA A 106 5.16 18.24 8.50
N GLU A 107 4.43 17.50 9.33
CA GLU A 107 3.65 18.07 10.44
C GLU A 107 4.53 18.80 11.45
N GLY A 108 5.63 18.18 11.88
CA GLY A 108 6.57 18.80 12.82
C GLY A 108 7.22 20.07 12.26
N LEU A 109 7.55 20.10 10.97
CA LEU A 109 8.09 21.30 10.31
C LEU A 109 7.04 22.40 10.17
N ALA A 110 5.80 22.05 9.82
CA ALA A 110 4.69 23.00 9.75
C ALA A 110 4.41 23.63 11.12
N GLU A 111 4.39 22.84 12.19
CA GLU A 111 4.25 23.35 13.56
C GLU A 111 5.43 24.22 13.99
N ALA A 112 6.65 23.84 13.63
CA ALA A 112 7.84 24.63 13.91
C ALA A 112 7.77 25.99 13.19
N LEU A 113 7.38 26.01 11.91
CA LEU A 113 7.25 27.22 11.11
C LEU A 113 6.18 28.15 11.67
N ILE A 114 5.00 27.60 12.01
CA ILE A 114 3.92 28.34 12.68
C ILE A 114 4.42 28.98 13.96
N ARG A 115 5.10 28.21 14.82
CA ARG A 115 5.61 28.72 16.10
C ARG A 115 6.60 29.86 15.92
N GLN A 116 7.47 29.79 14.92
CA GLN A 116 8.44 30.87 14.67
C GLN A 116 7.76 32.10 14.05
N LEU A 117 6.84 31.89 13.10
CA LEU A 117 6.07 32.97 12.48
C LEU A 117 5.21 33.70 13.52
N GLN A 118 4.54 33.01 14.43
CA GLN A 118 3.75 33.62 15.51
C GLN A 118 4.59 34.46 16.48
N ARG A 119 5.90 34.17 16.61
CA ARG A 119 6.81 34.95 17.47
C ARG A 119 7.31 36.21 16.79
N LYS A 120 7.44 36.20 15.46
CA LYS A 120 8.04 37.28 14.66
C LYS A 120 6.99 38.17 14.00
N PHE A 121 5.80 37.63 13.70
CA PHE A 121 4.73 38.28 12.96
C PHE A 121 3.35 37.92 13.53
N GLU A 122 2.34 38.74 13.24
CA GLU A 122 0.95 38.38 13.46
C GLU A 122 0.46 37.47 12.32
N LEU A 123 -0.12 36.31 12.67
CA LEU A 123 -0.68 35.37 11.71
C LEU A 123 -2.20 35.37 11.80
N SER A 124 -2.85 35.38 10.63
CA SER A 124 -4.28 35.16 10.54
C SER A 124 -4.61 33.66 10.68
N ALA A 125 -5.86 33.34 11.00
CA ALA A 125 -6.33 31.95 11.01
C ALA A 125 -6.15 31.26 9.64
N SER A 126 -6.29 32.02 8.55
CA SER A 126 -6.07 31.54 7.18
C SER A 126 -4.62 31.14 6.93
N ASP A 127 -3.65 31.91 7.45
CA ASP A 127 -2.23 31.60 7.30
C ASP A 127 -1.85 30.31 8.06
N LEU A 128 -2.41 30.13 9.25
CA LEU A 128 -2.20 28.93 10.07
C LEU A 128 -2.76 27.68 9.38
N GLU A 129 -3.97 27.78 8.82
CA GLU A 129 -4.57 26.68 8.08
C GLU A 129 -3.74 26.35 6.84
N HIS A 130 -3.34 27.37 6.09
CA HIS A 130 -2.49 27.21 4.91
C HIS A 130 -1.22 26.40 5.24
N ILE A 131 -0.44 26.81 6.23
CA ILE A 131 0.82 26.15 6.60
C ILE A 131 0.58 24.68 7.02
N ARG A 132 -0.52 24.39 7.74
CA ARG A 132 -0.88 23.02 8.15
C ARG A 132 -1.25 22.11 6.98
N THR A 133 -1.75 22.68 5.89
CA THR A 133 -2.08 21.89 4.68
C THR A 133 -0.85 21.54 3.84
N VAL A 134 0.27 22.25 4.01
CA VAL A 134 1.50 21.98 3.25
C VAL A 134 2.12 20.67 3.73
N ARG A 135 2.25 19.71 2.81
CA ARG A 135 2.89 18.40 3.06
C ARG A 135 4.28 18.29 2.46
N ASP A 136 4.71 19.28 1.68
CA ASP A 136 6.04 19.32 1.09
C ASP A 136 7.08 19.77 2.11
N VAL A 137 7.90 18.81 2.54
CA VAL A 137 8.99 19.01 3.49
C VAL A 137 9.98 20.07 3.01
N THR A 138 10.28 20.10 1.71
CA THR A 138 11.29 21.01 1.14
C THR A 138 10.83 22.46 1.24
N LYS A 139 9.55 22.70 0.94
CA LYS A 139 8.95 24.03 1.03
C LYS A 139 8.86 24.53 2.47
N LEU A 140 8.48 23.65 3.39
CA LEU A 140 8.45 23.97 4.82
C LEU A 140 9.85 24.30 5.37
N GLN A 141 10.89 23.60 4.91
CA GLN A 141 12.28 23.92 5.25
C GLN A 141 12.70 25.27 4.66
N ALA A 142 12.40 25.53 3.38
CA ALA A 142 12.72 26.82 2.75
C ALA A 142 12.04 28.00 3.47
N GLY A 143 10.80 27.84 3.93
CA GLY A 143 10.12 28.85 4.75
C GLY A 143 10.78 29.04 6.13
N LEU A 144 11.27 27.96 6.76
CA LEU A 144 12.02 28.04 8.01
C LEU A 144 13.40 28.69 7.84
N ASP A 145 14.03 28.53 6.69
CA ASP A 145 15.31 29.19 6.40
C ASP A 145 15.06 30.69 6.14
N GLU A 146 14.05 31.02 5.34
CA GLU A 146 13.67 32.41 5.03
C GLU A 146 13.34 33.20 6.30
N ILE A 147 12.65 32.62 7.30
CA ILE A 147 12.27 33.37 8.51
C ILE A 147 13.48 33.86 9.33
N ILE A 148 14.64 33.21 9.19
CA ILE A 148 15.86 33.58 9.92
C ILE A 148 16.53 34.78 9.25
N GLU A 149 16.24 35.04 7.98
CA GLU A 149 16.85 36.14 7.23
C GLU A 149 16.53 37.51 7.86
N PRO A 150 17.51 38.42 7.93
CA PRO A 150 17.34 39.73 8.58
C PRO A 150 16.25 40.59 7.94
N GLY A 151 15.94 40.37 6.66
CA GLY A 151 14.93 41.10 5.88
C GLY A 151 13.61 40.35 5.66
N ALA A 152 13.42 39.19 6.32
CA ALA A 152 12.27 38.35 6.08
C ALA A 152 10.95 39.04 6.46
N THR A 153 9.96 38.97 5.57
CA THR A 153 8.57 39.40 5.81
C THR A 153 7.64 38.19 5.87
N ARG A 154 6.45 38.36 6.45
CA ARG A 154 5.42 37.31 6.47
C ARG A 154 5.14 36.78 5.06
N GLU A 155 4.97 37.69 4.11
CA GLU A 155 4.66 37.37 2.72
C GLU A 155 5.80 36.59 2.05
N SER A 156 7.06 36.98 2.27
CA SER A 156 8.23 36.29 1.70
C SER A 156 8.34 34.84 2.18
N VAL A 157 8.02 34.57 3.45
CA VAL A 157 8.05 33.21 4.01
C VAL A 157 6.91 32.36 3.46
N LEU A 158 5.70 32.94 3.34
CA LEU A 158 4.55 32.24 2.76
C LEU A 158 4.75 31.96 1.26
N GLU A 159 5.46 32.83 0.54
CA GLU A 159 5.79 32.62 -0.88
C GLU A 159 6.64 31.35 -1.09
N LYS A 160 7.55 31.03 -0.16
CA LYS A 160 8.34 29.77 -0.20
C LYS A 160 7.48 28.51 -0.09
N LEU A 161 6.26 28.63 0.43
CA LEU A 161 5.31 27.51 0.51
C LEU A 161 4.61 27.24 -0.82
N HIS A 162 4.66 28.20 -1.76
CA HIS A 162 4.08 28.11 -3.09
C HIS A 162 5.09 27.73 -4.16
N SER A 163 6.32 28.27 -4.10
CA SER A 163 7.43 27.95 -5.03
C SER A 163 7.78 26.47 -5.01
#